data_AF-A0A2G5DPW2-F1
#
_entry.id   AF-A0A2G5DPW2-F1
#
_cell.length_a   1.000
_cell.length_b   1.000
_cell.length_c   1.000
_cell.angle_alpha   90.00
_cell.angle_beta   90.00
_cell.angle_gamma   90.00
#
_symmetry.space_group_name_H-M   'P 1'
#
loop_
_entity.id
_entity.type
_entity.pdbx_description
1 polymer ?
#
loop_
_entity_poly.entity_id
_entity_poly.type
_entity_poly.pdbx_seq_one_letter_code
_entity_poly.pdbx_strand_id
1 'polypeptide(L)'
;MGVYTFVCKSSGRSEWSAKQISGGDIEASASSTFDLERKLVQVALSRESGVVSSSFSLVTPSSGVLQVIVASGFVGGSGAALAPASSVSGEAAAVAPKPEEKEEAKEESDEEMGGLFDSMWDE
;
A
#
# COMPACT_ATOMS: atom_id res chain seq x y z
N MET A 1 14.51 11.37 6.04
CA MET A 1 14.28 10.02 6.58
C MET A 1 13.81 10.18 8.01
N GLY A 2 12.55 10.60 8.17
CA GLY A 2 11.87 10.63 9.46
C GLY A 2 11.20 9.30 9.74
N VAL A 3 11.41 8.77 10.95
CA VAL A 3 10.70 7.59 11.44
C VAL A 3 9.76 8.03 12.54
N TYR A 4 8.46 7.86 12.31
CA TYR A 4 7.39 8.20 13.23
C TYR A 4 6.86 6.89 13.82
N THR A 5 7.00 6.73 15.13
CA THR A 5 6.50 5.54 15.83
C THR A 5 5.32 5.94 16.70
N PHE A 6 4.19 5.27 16.51
CA PHE A 6 2.94 5.50 17.22
C PHE A 6 2.54 4.26 18.00
N VAL A 7 2.08 4.45 19.24
CA VAL A 7 1.38 3.41 20.00
C VAL A 7 -0.10 3.53 19.68
N CYS A 8 -0.66 2.48 19.11
CA CYS A 8 -2.08 2.35 18.84
C CYS A 8 -2.73 1.57 19.98
N LYS A 9 -3.83 2.09 20.52
CA LYS A 9 -4.61 1.45 21.57
C LYS A 9 -6.08 1.50 21.19
N SER A 10 -6.73 0.34 21.21
CA SER A 10 -8.17 0.23 21.08
C SER A 10 -8.83 0.59 22.40
N SER A 11 -9.80 1.50 22.34
CA SER A 11 -10.72 1.82 23.43
C SER A 11 -12.04 1.09 23.18
N GLY A 12 -12.02 -0.25 23.30
CA GLY A 12 -13.22 -1.09 23.16
C GLY A 12 -13.37 -1.76 21.78
N ARG A 13 -14.61 -1.86 21.28
CA ARG A 13 -14.91 -2.54 19.99
C ARG A 13 -14.77 -1.65 18.76
N SER A 14 -14.84 -0.32 18.91
CA SER A 14 -15.17 0.56 17.78
C SER A 14 -14.27 1.79 17.63
N GLU A 15 -13.31 2.00 18.53
CA GLU A 15 -12.43 3.17 18.45
C GLU A 15 -10.99 2.80 18.72
N TRP A 16 -10.12 3.17 17.77
CA TRP A 16 -8.69 3.10 17.88
C TRP A 16 -8.12 4.49 18.05
N SER A 17 -7.21 4.63 19.01
CA SER A 17 -6.46 5.85 19.28
C SER A 17 -4.98 5.58 19.07
N ALA A 18 -4.24 6.56 18.59
CA ALA A 18 -2.80 6.44 18.43
C ALA A 18 -2.09 7.71 18.88
N LYS A 19 -0.96 7.54 19.57
CA LYS A 19 -0.10 8.63 20.04
C LYS A 19 1.34 8.37 19.65
N GLN A 20 2.03 9.40 19.17
CA GLN A 20 3.45 9.32 18.82
C GLN A 20 4.32 9.18 20.08
N ILE A 21 5.28 8.25 20.07
CA ILE A 21 6.19 8.02 21.22
C ILE A 21 7.29 9.08 21.28
N SER A 22 7.86 9.45 20.13
CA SER A 22 9.03 10.33 20.04
C SER A 22 8.76 11.51 19.14
N GLY A 23 8.79 12.73 19.69
CA GLY A 23 8.98 13.95 18.89
C GLY A 23 7.77 14.80 18.52
N GLY A 24 6.68 14.75 19.30
CA GLY A 24 5.60 15.75 19.26
C GLY A 24 4.20 15.14 19.34
N ASP A 25 3.26 15.94 19.86
CA ASP A 25 1.85 15.64 20.19
C ASP A 25 0.96 15.27 18.99
N ILE A 26 1.48 14.42 18.09
CA ILE A 26 0.68 13.87 17.00
C ILE A 26 -0.13 12.71 17.57
N GLU A 27 -1.43 12.95 17.65
CA GLU A 27 -2.43 11.96 18.00
C GLU A 27 -3.54 11.91 16.97
N ALA A 28 -4.07 10.72 16.76
CA ALA A 28 -5.22 10.51 15.88
C ALA A 28 -6.12 9.43 16.47
N SER A 29 -7.43 9.57 16.24
CA SER A 29 -8.40 8.52 16.52
C SER A 29 -9.24 8.21 15.28
N ALA A 30 -9.65 6.96 15.16
CA ALA A 30 -10.53 6.50 14.10
C ALA A 30 -11.32 5.26 14.52
N SER A 31 -12.35 4.93 13.75
CA SER A 31 -13.17 3.73 13.98
C SER A 31 -12.48 2.42 13.58
N SER A 32 -11.45 2.50 12.72
CA SER A 32 -10.71 1.35 12.20
C SER A 32 -9.21 1.62 12.22
N THR A 33 -8.40 0.55 12.23
CA THR A 33 -6.94 0.66 12.10
C THR A 33 -6.54 1.24 10.74
N PHE A 34 -7.28 0.92 9.68
CA PHE A 34 -7.05 1.40 8.33
C PHE A 34 -7.20 2.93 8.21
N ASP A 35 -8.28 3.48 8.78
CA ASP A 35 -8.50 4.93 8.78
C ASP A 35 -7.47 5.64 9.67
N LEU A 36 -7.11 5.02 10.78
CA LEU A 36 -6.09 5.55 11.69
C LEU A 36 -4.73 5.64 11.01
N GLU A 37 -4.31 4.59 10.30
CA GLU A 37 -3.06 4.56 9.53
C GLU A 37 -3.01 5.67 8.49
N ARG A 38 -4.06 5.83 7.69
CA ARG A 38 -4.12 6.89 6.66
C ARG A 38 -4.04 8.29 7.27
N LYS A 39 -4.74 8.54 8.38
CA LYS A 39 -4.66 9.83 9.09
C LYS A 39 -3.25 10.11 9.57
N LEU A 40 -2.59 9.14 10.20
CA LEU A 40 -1.23 9.31 10.71
C LEU A 40 -0.21 9.47 9.58
N VAL A 41 -0.37 8.74 8.48
CA VAL A 41 0.44 8.92 7.26
C VAL A 41 0.28 10.32 6.68
N GLN A 42 -0.94 10.85 6.60
CA GLN A 42 -1.19 12.21 6.13
C GLN A 42 -0.56 13.27 7.05
N VAL A 43 -0.63 13.08 8.37
CA VAL A 43 0.02 13.98 9.32
C VAL A 43 1.55 13.91 9.19
N ALA A 44 2.12 12.70 9.02
CA ALA A 44 3.55 12.54 8.78
C ALA A 44 4.00 13.22 7.47
N LEU A 45 3.21 13.09 6.39
CA LEU A 45 3.45 13.76 5.10
C LEU A 45 3.36 15.29 5.18
N SER A 46 2.49 15.81 6.06
CA SER A 46 2.38 17.24 6.29
C SER A 46 3.63 17.82 6.98
N ARG A 47 4.38 16.97 7.68
CA ARG A 47 5.61 17.35 8.39
C ARG A 47 6.87 17.11 7.57
N GLU A 48 6.89 16.05 6.76
CA GLU A 48 8.00 15.69 5.88
C GLU A 48 7.47 15.21 4.53
N SER A 49 7.94 15.83 3.44
CA SER A 49 7.61 15.40 2.08
C SER A 49 8.52 14.25 1.64
N GLY A 50 7.94 13.15 1.17
CA GLY A 50 8.71 12.01 0.69
C GLY A 50 7.84 10.81 0.33
N VAL A 51 8.48 9.69 0.03
CA VAL A 51 7.84 8.38 -0.13
C VAL A 51 7.53 7.85 1.27
N VAL A 52 6.29 7.39 1.46
CA VAL A 52 5.84 6.85 2.75
C VAL A 52 5.82 5.34 2.71
N SER A 53 6.42 4.73 3.72
CA SER A 53 6.26 3.32 4.04
C SER A 53 5.68 3.21 5.45
N SER A 54 4.53 2.55 5.59
CA SER A 54 3.90 2.31 6.90
C SER A 54 3.85 0.82 7.21
N SER A 55 4.10 0.47 8.46
CA SER A 55 3.98 -0.90 8.97
C SER A 55 3.22 -0.92 10.29
N PHE A 56 2.12 -1.66 10.32
CA PHE A 56 1.29 -1.84 11.51
C PHE A 56 1.46 -3.25 12.05
N SER A 57 1.79 -3.35 13.34
CA SER A 57 1.95 -4.62 14.04
C SER A 57 1.09 -4.64 15.29
N LEU A 58 0.23 -5.65 15.41
CA LEU A 58 -0.54 -5.88 16.63
C LEU A 58 0.34 -6.57 17.67
N VAL A 59 0.40 -6.00 18.88
CA VAL A 59 1.09 -6.58 20.04
C VAL A 59 0.09 -7.37 20.89
N THR A 60 -1.14 -6.88 20.99
CA THR A 60 -2.27 -7.56 21.59
C THR A 60 -3.54 -7.28 20.76
N PRO A 61 -4.65 -8.00 20.96
CA PRO A 61 -5.91 -7.71 20.27
C PRO A 61 -6.44 -6.28 20.48
N SER A 62 -5.95 -5.55 21.48
CA SER A 62 -6.36 -4.18 21.81
C SER A 62 -5.21 -3.16 21.74
N SER A 63 -4.01 -3.56 21.33
CA SER A 63 -2.86 -2.66 21.22
C SER A 63 -1.93 -3.04 20.07
N GLY A 64 -1.40 -2.04 19.38
CA GLY A 64 -0.44 -2.22 18.29
C GLY A 64 0.57 -1.08 18.23
N VAL A 65 1.56 -1.25 17.37
CA VAL A 65 2.54 -0.23 17.04
C VAL A 65 2.42 0.06 15.55
N LEU A 66 2.32 1.34 15.21
CA LEU A 66 2.40 1.81 13.82
C LEU A 66 3.75 2.52 13.64
N GLN A 67 4.50 2.09 12.64
CA GLN A 67 5.69 2.79 12.18
C GLN A 67 5.40 3.42 10.83
N VAL A 68 5.61 4.72 10.72
CA VAL A 68 5.53 5.46 9.46
C VAL A 68 6.92 6.00 9.16
N ILE A 69 7.48 5.58 8.05
CA ILE A 69 8.81 5.96 7.57
C ILE A 69 8.60 6.87 6.38
N VAL A 70 9.09 8.10 6.48
CA VAL A 70 9.09 9.06 5.39
C VAL A 70 10.51 9.20 4.87
N ALA A 71 10.70 8.80 3.61
CA ALA A 71 11.98 8.80 2.93
C ALA A 71 12.00 9.82 1.81
N SER A 72 13.04 10.65 1.78
CA SER A 72 13.39 11.46 0.62
C SER A 72 14.11 10.57 -0.41
N GLY A 73 13.36 9.69 -1.08
CA GLY A 73 13.90 8.74 -2.05
C GLY A 73 13.00 7.52 -2.22
N PHE A 74 13.14 6.82 -3.36
CA PHE A 74 12.40 5.59 -3.66
C PHE A 74 12.68 4.52 -2.58
N VAL A 75 11.72 4.25 -1.71
CA VAL A 75 11.77 3.10 -0.80
C VAL A 75 11.43 1.86 -1.61
N GLY A 76 12.45 1.33 -2.28
CA GLY A 76 12.41 -0.02 -2.84
C GLY A 76 12.34 -1.02 -1.69
N GLY A 77 11.12 -1.36 -1.27
CA GLY A 77 10.89 -2.61 -0.56
C GLY A 77 11.32 -3.77 -1.46
N SER A 78 11.95 -4.79 -0.86
CA SER A 78 12.32 -6.02 -1.56
C SER A 78 11.09 -6.58 -2.30
N GLY A 79 11.09 -6.48 -3.63
CA GLY A 79 9.98 -6.88 -4.50
C GLY A 79 9.64 -5.82 -5.55
N ALA A 80 10.17 -6.03 -6.76
CA ALA A 80 9.90 -5.30 -8.00
C ALA A 80 10.33 -3.82 -8.05
N ALA A 81 11.45 -3.60 -8.76
CA ALA A 81 11.77 -2.32 -9.34
C ALA A 81 10.62 -1.86 -10.26
N LEU A 82 9.91 -0.81 -9.87
CA LEU A 82 9.14 0.02 -10.80
C LEU A 82 9.86 1.37 -10.90
N ALA A 83 10.47 1.57 -12.06
CA ALA A 83 11.10 2.82 -12.46
C ALA A 83 10.11 4.00 -12.35
N PRO A 84 10.58 5.23 -12.05
CA PRO A 84 9.71 6.39 -11.98
C PRO A 84 9.18 6.74 -13.37
N ALA A 85 7.88 6.54 -13.60
CA ALA A 85 7.20 7.14 -14.72
C ALA A 85 6.93 8.62 -14.40
N SER A 86 7.95 9.46 -14.62
CA SER A 86 7.78 10.91 -14.68
C SER A 86 6.95 11.26 -15.93
N SER A 87 5.79 11.84 -15.68
CA SER A 87 4.97 12.58 -16.62
C SER A 87 5.72 13.78 -17.21
N VAL A 88 5.66 13.97 -18.54
CA VAL A 88 5.25 15.22 -19.25
C VAL A 88 6.01 15.46 -20.57
N SER A 89 5.22 15.52 -21.65
CA SER A 89 5.32 16.38 -22.84
C SER A 89 6.65 16.51 -23.61
N GLY A 90 6.63 16.14 -24.90
CA GLY A 90 7.71 16.46 -25.83
C GLY A 90 7.57 15.81 -27.20
N GLU A 91 6.62 16.31 -27.98
CA GLU A 91 6.49 16.27 -29.44
C GLU A 91 7.75 15.92 -30.25
N ALA A 92 7.67 14.91 -31.14
CA ALA A 92 8.05 15.03 -32.56
C ALA A 92 7.94 13.71 -33.36
N ALA A 93 7.11 13.78 -34.41
CA ALA A 93 7.30 13.22 -35.76
C ALA A 93 7.09 11.72 -36.04
N ALA A 94 5.94 11.46 -36.69
CA ALA A 94 5.70 10.65 -37.90
C ALA A 94 6.33 9.25 -38.00
N VAL A 95 5.55 8.18 -38.23
CA VAL A 95 4.86 7.86 -39.51
C VAL A 95 3.63 6.96 -39.25
N ALA A 96 2.52 7.27 -39.94
CA ALA A 96 1.27 6.50 -39.98
C ALA A 96 1.39 5.29 -40.97
N PRO A 97 0.54 4.23 -40.91
CA PRO A 97 -0.91 4.34 -41.11
C PRO A 97 -1.82 3.49 -40.19
N LYS A 98 -3.04 4.02 -39.93
CA LYS A 98 -4.31 3.33 -39.59
C LYS A 98 -4.84 2.58 -40.85
N PRO A 99 -5.78 1.59 -40.82
CA PRO A 99 -6.95 1.43 -39.92
C PRO A 99 -7.40 -0.03 -39.56
N GLU A 100 -8.40 -0.13 -38.65
CA GLU A 100 -9.56 -1.08 -38.47
C GLU A 100 -9.44 -2.57 -38.93
N GLU A 101 -10.00 -3.62 -38.30
CA GLU A 101 -11.26 -3.82 -37.56
C GLU A 101 -11.27 -5.21 -36.85
N LYS A 102 -12.25 -5.44 -35.98
CA LYS A 102 -12.65 -6.64 -35.20
C LYS A 102 -12.41 -8.04 -35.80
N GLU A 103 -12.11 -9.03 -34.94
CA GLU A 103 -12.96 -10.23 -34.79
C GLU A 103 -12.68 -11.00 -33.47
N GLU A 104 -13.75 -11.58 -32.92
CA GLU A 104 -13.86 -12.33 -31.67
C GLU A 104 -13.36 -13.79 -31.77
N ALA A 105 -13.24 -14.42 -30.60
CA ALA A 105 -13.28 -15.87 -30.32
C ALA A 105 -12.01 -16.72 -30.52
N LYS A 106 -11.39 -17.07 -29.39
CA LYS A 106 -11.07 -18.47 -29.09
C LYS A 106 -11.15 -18.75 -27.58
N GLU A 107 -12.27 -19.33 -27.18
CA GLU A 107 -12.40 -20.20 -25.99
C GLU A 107 -11.41 -21.36 -26.06
N GLU A 108 -11.25 -22.07 -24.94
CA GLU A 108 -10.41 -23.27 -24.68
C GLU A 108 -8.98 -23.04 -24.17
N SER A 109 -8.87 -22.93 -22.84
CA SER A 109 -8.26 -24.02 -22.05
C SER A 109 -8.58 -23.83 -20.57
N ASP A 110 -9.70 -24.40 -20.13
CA ASP A 110 -10.13 -24.54 -18.74
C ASP A 110 -9.93 -26.01 -18.30
N GLU A 111 -8.72 -26.55 -18.48
CA GLU A 111 -8.35 -27.90 -18.01
C GLU A 111 -7.04 -27.92 -17.21
N GLU A 112 -6.33 -26.78 -17.08
CA GLU A 112 -5.10 -26.67 -16.28
C GLU A 112 -5.30 -25.88 -14.96
N MET A 113 -6.54 -25.73 -14.51
CA MET A 113 -6.86 -25.25 -13.15
C MET A 113 -7.60 -26.29 -12.30
N GLY A 114 -7.85 -27.50 -12.85
CA GLY A 114 -8.46 -28.62 -12.15
C GLY A 114 -7.46 -29.65 -11.60
N GLY A 115 -6.26 -29.74 -12.18
CA GLY A 115 -5.25 -30.73 -11.79
C GLY A 115 -4.57 -30.49 -10.43
N LEU A 116 -4.78 -29.31 -9.82
CA LEU A 116 -4.17 -28.95 -8.54
C LEU A 116 -5.04 -29.32 -7.32
N PHE A 117 -6.33 -29.63 -7.50
CA PHE A 117 -7.23 -30.00 -6.40
C PHE A 117 -7.41 -31.52 -6.26
N ASP A 118 -7.25 -32.29 -7.34
CA ASP A 118 -7.44 -33.75 -7.33
C ASP A 118 -6.27 -34.51 -6.66
N SER A 119 -5.02 -34.05 -6.84
CA SER A 119 -3.84 -34.63 -6.17
C SER A 119 -3.75 -34.37 -4.67
N MET A 120 -4.69 -33.62 -4.08
CA MET A 120 -4.71 -33.34 -2.63
C MET A 120 -5.81 -34.10 -1.87
N TRP A 121 -6.66 -34.87 -2.56
CA TRP A 121 -7.73 -35.66 -1.92
C TRP A 121 -7.57 -37.19 -2.12
N ASP A 122 -6.55 -37.63 -2.84
CA ASP A 122 -6.17 -39.05 -2.92
C ASP A 122 -5.16 -39.38 -1.80
N GLU A 123 -5.66 -39.45 -0.56
CA GLU A 123 -5.04 -40.18 0.55
C GLU A 123 -6.08 -41.05 1.28
#